data_AF-A0A497STX5-F1
#
_entry.id   AF-A0A497STX5-F1
#
_cell.length_a   1.000
_cell.length_b   1.000
_cell.length_c   1.000
_cell.angle_alpha   90.00
_cell.angle_beta   90.00
_cell.angle_gamma   90.00
#
_symmetry.space_group_name_H-M   'P 1'
#
loop_
_entity.id
_entity.type
_entity.pdbx_description
1 polymer ?
#
loop_
_entity_poly.entity_id
_entity_poly.type
_entity_poly.pdbx_seq_one_letter_code
_entity_poly.pdbx_strand_id
1 'polypeptide(L)'
;IVAEKNKLMKINEGLKILLEIEAKRKEGVISLEDEIVVFAKAGSEKPLLAFGKVKDILERNFEDVPAVIIIPGLLHFTEKEFLKNFRICI
;
A
#
# COMPACT_ATOMS: atom_id res chain seq x y z
N ILE A 1 -5.58 -4.20 24.74
CA ILE A 1 -5.82 -4.11 23.26
C ILE A 1 -4.49 -3.72 22.63
N VAL A 2 -4.07 -4.26 21.47
CA VAL A 2 -2.72 -4.03 20.88
C VAL A 2 -2.38 -2.53 20.66
N ALA A 3 -3.37 -1.64 20.78
CA ALA A 3 -3.22 -0.19 20.88
C ALA A 3 -2.32 0.30 22.05
N GLU A 4 -2.09 -0.50 23.10
CA GLU A 4 -1.33 -0.07 24.30
C GLU A 4 0.21 -0.06 24.13
N LYS A 5 0.76 -0.36 22.94
CA LYS A 5 2.22 -0.48 22.73
C LYS A 5 2.87 0.51 21.76
N ASN A 6 2.19 1.57 21.29
CA ASN A 6 2.78 2.58 20.38
C ASN A 6 3.45 2.02 19.11
N LYS A 7 3.17 0.78 18.72
CA LYS A 7 3.75 0.13 17.53
C LYS A 7 2.68 0.09 16.44
N LEU A 8 2.64 1.13 15.62
CA LEU A 8 1.91 1.13 14.36
C LEU A 8 2.76 0.40 13.31
N MET A 9 2.11 -0.43 12.50
CA MET A 9 2.77 -1.12 11.39
C MET A 9 3.07 -0.12 10.28
N LYS A 10 4.33 -0.08 9.82
CA LYS A 10 4.70 0.70 8.64
C LYS A 10 4.19 0.00 7.38
N ILE A 11 3.94 0.78 6.32
CA ILE A 11 3.49 0.29 5.01
C ILE A 11 4.43 -0.81 4.49
N ASN A 12 5.73 -0.57 4.56
CA ASN A 12 6.76 -1.52 4.13
C ASN A 12 6.76 -2.83 4.93
N GLU A 13 6.46 -2.79 6.22
CA GLU A 13 6.35 -4.00 7.05
C GLU A 13 5.15 -4.83 6.62
N GLY A 14 4.00 -4.18 6.42
CA GLY A 14 2.78 -4.84 5.94
C GLY A 14 2.97 -5.50 4.58
N LEU A 15 3.58 -4.79 3.62
CA LEU A 15 3.85 -5.34 2.28
C LEU A 15 4.83 -6.51 2.31
N LYS A 16 5.89 -6.45 3.13
CA LYS A 16 6.81 -7.58 3.31
C LYS A 16 6.11 -8.82 3.86
N ILE A 17 5.27 -8.66 4.88
CA ILE A 17 4.48 -9.76 5.44
C ILE A 17 3.57 -10.38 4.36
N LEU A 18 2.88 -9.55 3.57
CA LEU A 18 2.02 -10.03 2.49
C LEU A 18 2.80 -10.80 1.42
N LEU A 19 3.96 -10.29 0.98
CA LEU A 19 4.83 -10.96 0.02
C LEU A 19 5.41 -12.28 0.56
N GLU A 20 5.77 -12.34 1.84
CA GLU A 20 6.22 -13.58 2.49
C GLU A 20 5.11 -14.64 2.55
N ILE A 21 3.87 -14.21 2.82
CA ILE A 21 2.70 -15.09 2.80
C ILE A 21 2.45 -15.60 1.38
N GLU A 22 2.49 -14.71 0.37
CA GLU A 22 2.35 -15.10 -1.03
C GLU A 22 3.44 -16.10 -1.45
N ALA A 23 4.70 -15.87 -1.08
CA ALA A 23 5.79 -16.78 -1.42
C ALA A 23 5.58 -18.22 -0.89
N LYS A 24 4.88 -18.35 0.25
CA LYS A 24 4.53 -19.63 0.86
C LYS A 24 3.27 -20.25 0.27
N ARG A 25 2.22 -19.44 0.05
CA ARG A 25 0.88 -19.93 -0.36
C ARG A 25 0.71 -20.04 -1.87
N LYS A 26 1.39 -19.19 -2.65
CA LYS A 26 1.36 -19.14 -4.12
C LYS A 26 -0.06 -19.06 -4.68
N GLU A 27 -0.87 -18.20 -4.07
CA GLU A 27 -2.29 -18.02 -4.42
C GLU A 27 -2.50 -16.96 -5.49
N GLY A 28 -1.44 -16.23 -5.87
CA GLY A 28 -1.47 -15.18 -6.90
C GLY A 28 -2.18 -13.91 -6.43
N VAL A 29 -2.14 -13.59 -5.14
CA VAL A 29 -2.87 -12.45 -4.56
C VAL A 29 -2.10 -11.14 -4.71
N ILE A 30 -0.78 -11.16 -4.56
CA ILE A 30 0.06 -9.97 -4.62
C ILE A 30 1.49 -10.27 -5.04
N SER A 31 2.02 -9.50 -5.97
CA SER A 31 3.39 -9.57 -6.48
C SER A 31 4.06 -8.20 -6.49
N LEU A 32 5.37 -8.18 -6.75
CA LEU A 32 6.13 -6.93 -6.87
C LEU A 32 5.65 -6.03 -8.03
N GLU A 33 4.98 -6.60 -9.03
CA GLU A 33 4.52 -5.88 -10.22
C GLU A 33 3.07 -5.38 -10.12
N ASP A 34 2.31 -5.81 -9.10
CA ASP A 34 0.93 -5.40 -8.92
C ASP A 34 0.83 -3.95 -8.46
N GLU A 35 -0.16 -3.23 -9.00
CA GLU A 35 -0.45 -1.85 -8.62
C GLU A 35 -1.35 -1.84 -7.37
N ILE A 36 -0.88 -1.19 -6.31
CA ILE A 36 -1.60 -1.06 -5.03
C ILE A 36 -1.87 0.41 -4.71
N VAL A 37 -2.80 0.65 -3.79
CA VAL A 37 -3.05 1.97 -3.21
C VAL A 37 -2.63 1.96 -1.75
N VAL A 38 -1.92 3.00 -1.33
CA VAL A 38 -1.58 3.27 0.06
C VAL A 38 -2.23 4.57 0.46
N PHE A 39 -2.96 4.55 1.58
CA PHE A 39 -3.59 5.73 2.14
C PHE A 39 -3.21 5.87 3.61
N ALA A 40 -2.60 6.98 3.98
CA ALA A 40 -2.14 7.24 5.35
C ALA A 40 -2.58 8.60 5.86
N LYS A 41 -2.68 8.72 7.19
CA LYS A 41 -3.12 9.93 7.90
C LYS A 41 -4.45 10.48 7.37
N ALA A 42 -5.41 9.56 7.13
CA ALA A 42 -6.75 9.90 6.67
C ALA A 42 -7.41 10.94 7.59
N GLY A 43 -7.94 12.02 7.02
CA GLY A 43 -8.56 13.11 7.77
C GLY A 43 -7.59 14.12 8.39
N SER A 44 -6.28 13.96 8.20
CA SER A 44 -5.29 15.00 8.57
C SER A 44 -5.21 16.12 7.53
N GLU A 45 -4.54 17.22 7.88
CA GLU A 45 -4.25 18.32 6.93
C GLU A 45 -3.30 17.90 5.80
N LYS A 46 -2.54 16.81 5.99
CA LYS A 46 -1.54 16.31 5.04
C LYS A 46 -1.67 14.79 4.89
N PRO A 47 -2.77 14.31 4.27
CA PRO A 47 -2.93 12.89 4.00
C PRO A 47 -1.94 12.44 2.92
N LEU A 48 -1.50 11.19 3.00
CA LEU A 48 -0.75 10.54 1.93
C LEU A 48 -1.70 9.64 1.16
N LEU A 49 -1.83 9.85 -0.15
CA LEU A 49 -2.44 8.91 -1.08
C LEU A 49 -1.42 8.59 -2.18
N ALA A 50 -1.07 7.32 -2.29
CA ALA A 50 -0.08 6.82 -3.23
C ALA A 50 -0.65 5.65 -4.03
N PHE A 51 -0.43 5.66 -5.34
CA PHE A 51 -0.76 4.56 -6.24
C PHE A 51 0.49 4.14 -7.00
N GLY A 52 0.79 2.84 -7.08
CA GLY A 52 2.00 2.40 -7.77
C GLY A 52 2.26 0.92 -7.58
N LYS A 53 3.31 0.42 -8.23
CA LYS A 53 3.67 -1.00 -8.06
C LYS A 53 4.18 -1.26 -6.66
N VAL A 54 3.95 -2.47 -6.14
CA VAL A 54 4.44 -2.87 -4.81
C VAL A 54 5.94 -2.60 -4.66
N LYS A 55 6.75 -2.88 -5.69
CA LYS A 55 8.20 -2.61 -5.66
C LYS A 55 8.54 -1.11 -5.50
N ASP A 56 7.81 -0.24 -6.21
CA ASP A 56 8.04 1.21 -6.18
C ASP A 56 7.66 1.78 -4.79
N ILE A 57 6.56 1.27 -4.22
CA ILE A 57 6.11 1.63 -2.87
C ILE A 57 7.12 1.18 -1.80
N LEU A 58 7.65 -0.05 -1.92
CA LEU A 58 8.66 -0.57 -1.02
C LEU A 58 9.95 0.25 -1.06
N GLU A 59 10.41 0.62 -2.25
CA GLU A 59 11.64 1.40 -2.41
C GLU A 59 11.47 2.84 -1.91
N ARG A 60 10.29 3.45 -2.08
CA ARG A 60 9.99 4.79 -1.55
C ARG A 60 10.02 4.86 -0.02
N ASN A 61 9.74 3.76 0.67
CA ASN A 61 9.86 3.60 2.13
C ASN A 61 9.17 4.70 2.95
N PHE A 62 7.85 4.80 2.81
CA PHE A 62 7.02 5.76 3.55
C PHE A 62 7.07 5.56 5.06
N GLU A 63 7.11 6.66 5.81
CA GLU A 63 7.06 6.65 7.28
C GLU A 63 5.69 7.04 7.83
N ASP A 64 4.74 7.36 6.96
CA ASP A 64 3.41 7.81 7.33
C ASP A 64 2.57 6.70 7.97
N VAL A 65 2.14 6.94 9.20
CA VAL A 65 1.23 6.09 9.99
C VAL A 65 0.18 6.95 10.70
N PRO A 66 -1.02 6.43 11.00
CA PRO A 66 -1.55 5.12 10.58
C PRO A 66 -1.82 5.08 9.07
N ALA A 67 -1.68 3.90 8.49
CA ALA A 67 -1.82 3.67 7.06
C ALA A 67 -2.66 2.42 6.77
N VAL A 68 -3.30 2.42 5.60
CA VAL A 68 -3.99 1.27 5.03
C VAL A 68 -3.40 0.94 3.67
N ILE A 69 -3.27 -0.35 3.38
CA ILE A 69 -2.89 -0.90 2.07
C ILE A 69 -4.17 -1.44 1.43
N ILE A 70 -4.43 -1.03 0.21
CA ILE A 70 -5.58 -1.46 -0.58
C ILE A 70 -5.04 -2.17 -1.81
N ILE A 71 -5.39 -3.46 -1.95
CA ILE A 71 -5.11 -4.27 -3.14
C ILE A 71 -6.39 -4.22 -3.99
N PRO A 72 -6.41 -3.42 -5.06
CA PRO A 72 -7.61 -3.31 -5.88
C PRO A 72 -7.84 -4.59 -6.70
N GLY A 73 -9.11 -4.87 -7.00
CA GLY A 73 -9.47 -5.84 -8.03
C GLY A 73 -9.38 -5.22 -9.43
N LEU A 74 -10.29 -5.62 -10.32
CA LEU A 74 -10.42 -4.97 -11.62
C LEU A 74 -10.94 -3.54 -11.44
N LEU A 75 -10.08 -2.55 -11.73
CA LEU A 75 -10.45 -1.14 -11.68
C LEU A 75 -11.26 -0.74 -12.92
N HIS A 76 -12.36 -0.03 -12.69
CA HIS A 76 -13.08 0.67 -13.75
C HIS A 76 -12.21 1.80 -14.33
N PHE A 77 -12.47 2.21 -15.57
CA PHE A 77 -11.63 3.20 -16.26
C PHE A 77 -11.51 4.51 -15.45
N THR A 78 -12.62 4.95 -14.86
CA THR A 78 -12.70 6.20 -14.08
C THR A 78 -11.87 6.11 -12.79
N GLU A 79 -11.89 4.96 -12.11
CA GLU A 79 -11.08 4.74 -10.91
C GLU A 79 -9.59 4.76 -11.26
N LYS A 80 -9.23 4.12 -12.38
CA LYS A 80 -7.86 4.11 -12.87
C LYS A 80 -7.38 5.52 -13.26
N GLU A 81 -8.23 6.31 -13.91
CA GLU A 81 -7.93 7.71 -14.24
C GLU A 81 -7.74 8.57 -12.99
N PHE A 82 -8.57 8.39 -11.97
CA PHE A 82 -8.40 9.07 -10.69
C PHE A 82 -7.06 8.71 -10.03
N LEU A 83 -6.77 7.42 -9.91
CA LEU A 83 -5.56 6.92 -9.25
C LEU A 83 -4.26 7.30 -9.98
N LYS A 84 -4.30 7.47 -11.30
CA LYS A 84 -3.14 7.94 -12.08
C LYS A 84 -2.61 9.29 -11.59
N ASN A 85 -3.45 10.17 -11.05
CA ASN A 85 -3.02 11.46 -10.49
C ASN A 85 -2.16 11.32 -9.24
N PHE A 86 -2.20 10.16 -8.58
CA PHE A 86 -1.44 9.83 -7.37
C PHE A 86 -0.35 8.79 -7.66
N ARG A 87 -0.02 8.58 -8.94
CA ARG A 87 0.93 7.57 -9.36
C ARG A 87 2.35 7.93 -8.90
N ILE A 88 3.02 6.97 -8.31
CA ILE A 88 4.44 7.05 -7.95
C ILE A 88 5.20 6.10 -8.86
N CYS A 89 6.31 6.59 -9.40
CA CYS A 89 7.25 5.83 -10.19
C CYS A 89 8.65 6.23 -9.71
N ILE A 90 9.57 5.27 -9.70
CA ILE A 90 10.99 5.49 -9.44
C ILE A 90 11.73 5.50 -10.77
#